data_AF-A0AAX1J8V5-F1
#
_entry.id   AF-A0AAX1J8V5-F1
#
_cell.length_a   1.000
_cell.length_b   1.000
_cell.length_c   1.000
_cell.angle_alpha   90.00
_cell.angle_beta   90.00
_cell.angle_gamma   90.00
#
_symmetry.space_group_name_H-M   'P 1'
#
loop_
_entity.id
_entity.type
_entity.pdbx_description
1 polymer ?
#
loop_
_entity_poly.entity_id
_entity_poly.type
_entity_poly.pdbx_seq_one_letter_code
_entity_poly.pdbx_strand_id
1 'polypeptide(L)'
;MSVHVGEAGAANAGTYMTQAQAVLANYPQLDAFALQLEEALPSTNVDAEKVLCFDDTQAILDRRALFIAQAGGDTAAGLAAFEAQPWSPRRQAFEDLWQDGRRFVYCAPNPGTLGAERYGDYCLIVDAATLAQDDTAVFPSDTAQTYTDDMAIVDATRAYQEVGGWPARSEVALAHHGDRALGLSQEERAELVCGALTYMEVVTVGPLALNQLAMLRVSKDLWEEHDELWWQWKDDLLTDPTDLAKAKAYDALLAWEDRGMDIIEYDGP
;
A
#
# COMPACT_ATOMS: atom_id res chain seq x y z
N MET A 1 -27.09 5.96 -4.99
CA MET A 1 -26.36 4.68 -5.10
C MET A 1 -24.91 5.01 -4.87
N SER A 2 -24.24 4.28 -3.98
CA SER A 2 -22.78 4.31 -3.88
C SER A 2 -22.19 3.74 -5.17
N VAL A 3 -21.06 4.27 -5.64
CA VAL A 3 -20.39 3.84 -6.89
C VAL A 3 -19.15 3.02 -6.52
N HIS A 4 -18.76 2.07 -7.38
CA HIS A 4 -17.48 1.38 -7.22
C HIS A 4 -16.33 2.36 -7.43
N VAL A 5 -15.26 2.23 -6.62
CA VAL A 5 -14.14 3.18 -6.68
C VAL A 5 -13.39 3.11 -8.02
N GLY A 6 -13.23 1.91 -8.59
CA GLY A 6 -12.59 1.73 -9.90
C GLY A 6 -13.43 2.29 -11.05
N GLU A 7 -14.77 2.18 -10.99
CA GLU A 7 -15.66 2.82 -11.97
C GLU A 7 -15.52 4.35 -11.98
N ALA A 8 -15.46 4.95 -10.79
CA ALA A 8 -15.23 6.39 -10.66
C ALA A 8 -13.84 6.79 -11.18
N GLY A 9 -12.82 6.00 -10.87
CA GLY A 9 -11.46 6.18 -11.40
C GLY A 9 -11.39 6.08 -12.92
N ALA A 10 -12.07 5.09 -13.51
CA ALA A 10 -12.15 4.90 -14.95
C ALA A 10 -12.85 6.05 -15.66
N ALA A 11 -13.90 6.63 -15.04
CA ALA A 11 -14.60 7.79 -15.56
C ALA A 11 -13.69 9.02 -15.70
N ASN A 12 -12.64 9.12 -14.88
CA ASN A 12 -11.68 10.23 -14.89
C ASN A 12 -10.46 10.00 -15.83
N ALA A 13 -10.33 8.83 -16.46
CA ALA A 13 -9.15 8.48 -17.26
C ALA A 13 -8.85 9.50 -18.38
N GLY A 14 -9.86 9.96 -19.11
CA GLY A 14 -9.68 10.97 -20.16
C GLY A 14 -9.24 12.35 -19.63
N THR A 15 -9.72 12.72 -18.44
CA THR A 15 -9.32 13.97 -17.76
C THR A 15 -7.85 13.91 -17.39
N TYR A 16 -7.42 12.83 -16.75
CA TYR A 16 -6.02 12.65 -16.35
C TYR A 16 -5.06 12.56 -17.53
N MET A 17 -5.43 11.82 -18.58
CA MET A 17 -4.65 11.78 -19.83
C MET A 17 -4.44 13.19 -20.40
N THR A 18 -5.49 14.01 -20.44
CA THR A 18 -5.39 15.39 -20.96
C THR A 18 -4.48 16.26 -20.08
N GLN A 19 -4.62 16.16 -18.75
CA GLN A 19 -3.80 16.92 -17.80
C GLN A 19 -2.32 16.51 -17.88
N ALA A 20 -2.03 15.22 -17.90
CA ALA A 20 -0.69 14.68 -18.03
C ALA A 20 -0.01 15.11 -19.34
N GLN A 21 -0.74 15.06 -20.47
CA GLN A 21 -0.25 15.56 -21.76
C GLN A 21 0.09 17.05 -21.72
N ALA A 22 -0.73 17.87 -21.04
CA ALA A 22 -0.45 19.29 -20.87
C ALA A 22 0.82 19.53 -20.04
N VAL A 23 1.04 18.75 -18.98
CA VAL A 23 2.28 18.79 -18.17
C VAL A 23 3.49 18.42 -19.03
N LEU A 24 3.44 17.30 -19.76
CA LEU A 24 4.54 16.83 -20.61
C LEU A 24 4.83 17.76 -21.79
N ALA A 25 3.82 18.44 -22.34
CA ALA A 25 4.02 19.45 -23.37
C ALA A 25 4.86 20.64 -22.86
N ASN A 26 4.72 21.00 -21.59
CA ASN A 26 5.50 22.06 -20.95
C ASN A 26 6.85 21.55 -20.41
N TYR A 27 6.91 20.30 -19.95
CA TYR A 27 8.06 19.70 -19.28
C TYR A 27 8.37 18.29 -19.81
N PRO A 28 8.90 18.14 -21.04
CA PRO A 28 9.13 16.83 -21.66
C PRO A 28 10.06 15.91 -20.86
N GLN A 29 10.95 16.47 -20.04
CA GLN A 29 11.86 15.69 -19.18
C GLN A 29 11.14 14.89 -18.08
N LEU A 30 9.85 15.15 -17.83
CA LEU A 30 9.04 14.38 -16.89
C LEU A 30 8.53 13.05 -17.48
N ASP A 31 8.82 12.76 -18.75
CA ASP A 31 8.52 11.45 -19.36
C ASP A 31 9.17 10.29 -18.58
N ALA A 32 10.39 10.51 -18.06
CA ALA A 32 11.05 9.54 -17.20
C ALA A 32 10.33 9.32 -15.86
N PHE A 33 9.64 10.34 -15.33
CA PHE A 33 8.81 10.19 -14.14
C PHE A 33 7.52 9.43 -14.46
N ALA A 34 6.92 9.70 -15.62
CA ALA A 34 5.77 8.96 -16.10
C ALA A 34 6.08 7.46 -16.24
N LEU A 35 7.18 7.13 -16.92
CA LEU A 35 7.63 5.74 -17.12
C LEU A 35 7.91 5.03 -15.79
N GLN A 36 8.57 5.70 -14.85
CA GLN A 36 8.79 5.16 -13.50
C GLN A 36 7.47 4.76 -12.82
N LEU A 37 6.40 5.53 -13.01
CA LEU A 37 5.08 5.24 -12.44
C LEU A 37 4.29 4.22 -13.25
N GLU A 38 4.51 4.14 -14.57
CA GLU A 38 3.98 3.05 -15.39
C GLU A 38 4.58 1.69 -14.99
N GLU A 39 5.81 1.66 -14.51
CA GLU A 39 6.46 0.44 -13.99
C GLU A 39 6.14 0.18 -12.52
N ALA A 40 5.58 1.16 -11.80
CA ALA A 40 5.28 1.02 -10.38
C ALA A 40 4.20 -0.04 -10.11
N LEU A 41 4.42 -0.83 -9.07
CA LEU A 41 3.51 -1.88 -8.61
C LEU A 41 2.88 -1.51 -7.27
N PRO A 42 1.67 -1.99 -6.95
CA PRO A 42 1.04 -1.71 -5.67
C PRO A 42 1.81 -2.38 -4.54
N SER A 43 2.11 -1.64 -3.48
CA SER A 43 2.80 -2.17 -2.32
C SER A 43 2.15 -1.78 -1.00
N THR A 44 2.42 -2.57 0.04
CA THR A 44 2.12 -2.21 1.42
C THR A 44 3.28 -2.59 2.32
N ASN A 45 3.68 -1.67 3.18
CA ASN A 45 4.64 -1.94 4.25
C ASN A 45 3.94 -2.63 5.42
N VAL A 46 4.58 -3.66 5.97
CA VAL A 46 4.05 -4.50 7.04
C VAL A 46 5.14 -4.85 8.06
N ASP A 47 4.73 -5.01 9.30
CA ASP A 47 5.60 -5.46 10.40
C ASP A 47 5.51 -6.98 10.56
N ALA A 48 6.35 -7.55 11.43
CA ALA A 48 6.36 -8.98 11.71
C ALA A 48 4.99 -9.52 12.17
N GLU A 49 4.24 -8.76 12.96
CA GLU A 49 2.92 -9.17 13.44
C GLU A 49 1.90 -9.31 12.29
N LYS A 50 1.91 -8.36 11.34
CA LYS A 50 1.08 -8.43 10.14
C LYS A 50 1.49 -9.60 9.24
N VAL A 51 2.78 -9.86 9.05
CA VAL A 51 3.26 -11.02 8.29
C VAL A 51 2.67 -12.31 8.85
N LEU A 52 2.78 -12.50 10.17
CA LEU A 52 2.22 -13.68 10.85
C LEU A 52 0.69 -13.78 10.70
N CYS A 53 -0.01 -12.65 10.79
CA CYS A 53 -1.45 -12.61 10.58
C CYS A 53 -1.83 -12.98 9.14
N PHE A 54 -1.07 -12.51 8.15
CA PHE A 54 -1.33 -12.80 6.75
C PHE A 54 -0.97 -14.25 6.40
N ASP A 55 0.04 -14.82 7.05
CA ASP A 55 0.35 -16.24 6.91
C ASP A 55 -0.77 -17.11 7.48
N ASP A 56 -1.27 -16.82 8.68
CA ASP A 56 -2.38 -17.59 9.27
C ASP A 56 -3.66 -17.52 8.40
N THR A 57 -3.96 -16.33 7.87
CA THR A 57 -5.19 -16.09 7.10
C THR A 57 -5.04 -16.35 5.60
N GLN A 58 -3.82 -16.61 5.13
CA GLN A 58 -3.45 -16.77 3.72
C GLN A 58 -3.87 -15.60 2.82
N ALA A 59 -3.95 -14.38 3.37
CA ALA A 59 -4.26 -13.16 2.62
C ALA A 59 -3.79 -11.87 3.31
N ILE A 60 -3.52 -10.82 2.53
CA ILE A 60 -3.52 -9.43 2.99
C ILE A 60 -4.97 -9.00 3.22
N LEU A 61 -5.25 -8.53 4.43
CA LEU A 61 -6.59 -8.19 4.89
C LEU A 61 -6.86 -6.68 4.86
N ASP A 62 -8.13 -6.30 4.75
CA ASP A 62 -8.55 -4.94 5.11
C ASP A 62 -8.31 -4.68 6.60
N ARG A 63 -8.30 -3.40 6.98
CA ARG A 63 -7.94 -3.03 8.37
C ARG A 63 -8.87 -3.63 9.41
N ARG A 64 -10.18 -3.73 9.18
CA ARG A 64 -11.09 -4.31 10.18
C ARG A 64 -10.83 -5.80 10.33
N ALA A 65 -10.71 -6.52 9.22
CA ALA A 65 -10.40 -7.95 9.23
C ALA A 65 -9.05 -8.24 9.91
N LEU A 66 -8.03 -7.40 9.69
CA LEU A 66 -6.74 -7.49 10.39
C LEU A 66 -6.89 -7.37 11.91
N PHE A 67 -7.60 -6.35 12.42
CA PHE A 67 -7.83 -6.20 13.85
C PHE A 67 -8.63 -7.37 14.46
N ILE A 68 -9.58 -7.93 13.71
CA ILE A 68 -10.34 -9.13 14.13
C ILE A 68 -9.43 -10.35 14.21
N ALA A 69 -8.56 -10.56 13.22
CA ALA A 69 -7.60 -11.67 13.22
C ALA A 69 -6.59 -11.54 14.37
N GLN A 70 -6.06 -10.33 14.62
CA GLN A 70 -5.20 -10.04 15.77
C GLN A 70 -5.90 -10.27 17.12
N ALA A 71 -7.22 -10.12 17.18
CA ALA A 71 -8.04 -10.46 18.35
C ALA A 71 -8.42 -11.96 18.42
N GLY A 72 -7.75 -12.84 17.66
CA GLY A 72 -8.03 -14.27 17.65
C GLY A 72 -9.40 -14.62 17.06
N GLY A 73 -9.93 -13.78 16.16
CA GLY A 73 -11.25 -13.94 15.55
C GLY A 73 -12.40 -13.34 16.36
N ASP A 74 -12.14 -12.72 17.52
CA ASP A 74 -13.17 -11.99 18.25
C ASP A 74 -13.55 -10.71 17.51
N THR A 75 -14.69 -10.76 16.82
CA THR A 75 -15.19 -9.64 16.02
C THR A 75 -15.45 -8.39 16.87
N ALA A 76 -15.98 -8.54 18.08
CA ALA A 76 -16.31 -7.39 18.92
C ALA A 76 -15.03 -6.71 19.43
N ALA A 77 -14.06 -7.50 19.88
CA ALA A 77 -12.76 -6.99 20.32
C ALA A 77 -11.98 -6.34 19.17
N GLY A 78 -11.95 -6.97 17.99
CA GLY A 78 -11.27 -6.43 16.81
C GLY A 78 -11.88 -5.12 16.32
N LEU A 79 -13.21 -5.04 16.22
CA LEU A 79 -13.87 -3.80 15.81
C LEU A 79 -13.68 -2.69 16.85
N ALA A 80 -13.73 -3.00 18.15
CA ALA A 80 -13.43 -2.02 19.20
C ALA A 80 -11.97 -1.52 19.13
N ALA A 81 -11.01 -2.40 18.83
CA ALA A 81 -9.60 -2.02 18.65
C ALA A 81 -9.38 -1.14 17.42
N PHE A 82 -10.09 -1.41 16.33
CA PHE A 82 -10.11 -0.58 15.13
C PHE A 82 -10.72 0.80 15.40
N GLU A 83 -11.87 0.87 16.08
CA GLU A 83 -12.56 2.12 16.44
C GLU A 83 -11.74 2.98 17.41
N ALA A 84 -10.90 2.38 18.25
CA ALA A 84 -10.00 3.08 19.15
C ALA A 84 -8.85 3.83 18.45
N GLN A 85 -8.59 3.56 17.16
CA GLN A 85 -7.50 4.20 16.42
C GLN A 85 -7.84 5.67 16.09
N PRO A 86 -6.91 6.63 16.29
CA PRO A 86 -7.16 8.05 16.02
C PRO A 86 -7.59 8.36 14.58
N TRP A 87 -7.09 7.59 13.62
CA TRP A 87 -7.37 7.74 12.19
C TRP A 87 -8.68 7.05 11.75
N SER A 88 -9.27 6.20 12.61
CA SER A 88 -10.41 5.36 12.25
C SER A 88 -11.63 6.16 11.80
N PRO A 89 -12.12 7.19 12.53
CA PRO A 89 -13.32 7.91 12.13
C PRO A 89 -13.24 8.49 10.71
N ARG A 90 -12.06 9.04 10.34
CA ARG A 90 -11.86 9.59 9.00
C ARG A 90 -11.85 8.51 7.93
N ARG A 91 -11.15 7.41 8.20
CA ARG A 91 -11.06 6.27 7.29
C ARG A 91 -12.43 5.66 7.05
N GLN A 92 -13.22 5.47 8.11
CA GLN A 92 -14.59 4.95 8.01
C GLN A 92 -15.49 5.86 7.17
N ALA A 93 -15.43 7.17 7.39
CA ALA A 93 -16.24 8.11 6.65
C ALA A 93 -15.90 8.08 5.15
N PHE A 94 -14.60 8.06 4.81
CA PHE A 94 -14.15 7.90 3.43
C PHE A 94 -14.60 6.58 2.80
N GLU A 95 -14.45 5.45 3.52
CA GLU A 95 -14.87 4.14 3.04
C GLU A 95 -16.38 4.06 2.79
N ASP A 96 -17.20 4.68 3.64
CA ASP A 96 -18.66 4.70 3.52
C ASP A 96 -19.14 5.52 2.30
N LEU A 97 -18.26 6.29 1.64
CA LEU A 97 -18.55 6.95 0.36
C LEU A 97 -18.72 5.95 -0.79
N TRP A 98 -18.00 4.84 -0.73
CA TRP A 98 -17.81 3.91 -1.84
C TRP A 98 -18.60 2.63 -1.64
N GLN A 99 -19.02 2.03 -2.76
CA GLN A 99 -19.52 0.67 -2.69
C GLN A 99 -18.38 -0.26 -2.27
N ASP A 100 -18.66 -1.17 -1.33
CA ASP A 100 -17.67 -2.11 -0.77
C ASP A 100 -16.45 -1.46 -0.08
N GLY A 101 -16.49 -0.15 0.22
CA GLY A 101 -15.33 0.57 0.76
C GLY A 101 -14.78 0.04 2.08
N ARG A 102 -15.63 -0.61 2.90
CA ARG A 102 -15.20 -1.26 4.15
C ARG A 102 -14.26 -2.45 3.95
N ARG A 103 -14.12 -2.92 2.72
CA ARG A 103 -13.25 -4.03 2.30
C ARG A 103 -11.98 -3.52 1.61
N PHE A 104 -11.69 -2.22 1.66
CA PHE A 104 -10.49 -1.67 1.05
C PHE A 104 -9.21 -2.19 1.73
N VAL A 105 -8.32 -2.72 0.89
CA VAL A 105 -6.90 -2.89 1.20
C VAL A 105 -6.17 -1.67 0.63
N TYR A 106 -5.32 -1.06 1.45
CA TYR A 106 -4.60 0.17 1.12
C TYR A 106 -3.16 -0.15 0.77
N CYS A 107 -2.72 0.39 -0.36
CA CYS A 107 -1.37 0.26 -0.91
C CYS A 107 -0.84 1.63 -1.35
N ALA A 108 0.38 1.66 -1.88
CA ALA A 108 0.96 2.80 -2.60
C ALA A 108 1.57 2.32 -3.93
N PRO A 109 1.69 3.16 -4.97
CA PRO A 109 2.44 2.80 -6.16
C PRO A 109 3.93 2.82 -5.83
N ASN A 110 4.57 1.66 -5.76
CA ASN A 110 5.97 1.51 -5.44
C ASN A 110 6.82 1.45 -6.71
N PRO A 111 7.71 2.43 -6.95
CA PRO A 111 8.56 2.50 -8.14
C PRO A 111 9.91 1.78 -7.95
N GLY A 112 9.99 0.80 -7.04
CA GLY A 112 11.20 0.02 -6.76
C GLY A 112 11.93 0.35 -5.45
N THR A 113 11.28 0.99 -4.48
CA THR A 113 11.87 1.37 -3.17
C THR A 113 11.47 0.41 -2.05
N LEU A 114 12.01 0.62 -0.84
CA LEU A 114 11.55 -0.02 0.40
C LEU A 114 10.15 0.44 0.86
N GLY A 115 9.52 1.36 0.12
CA GLY A 115 8.25 1.96 0.52
C GLY A 115 8.39 2.83 1.78
N ALA A 116 7.28 2.99 2.50
CA ALA A 116 7.21 3.84 3.67
C ALA A 116 7.41 3.03 4.97
N GLU A 117 8.67 2.91 5.40
CA GLU A 117 9.11 2.10 6.56
C GLU A 117 8.35 2.41 7.86
N ARG A 118 7.79 3.63 8.03
CA ARG A 118 6.92 3.97 9.18
C ARG A 118 5.73 3.02 9.38
N TYR A 119 5.35 2.26 8.35
CA TYR A 119 4.21 1.32 8.38
C TYR A 119 4.62 -0.14 8.54
N GLY A 120 5.92 -0.42 8.54
CA GLY A 120 6.50 -1.74 8.71
C GLY A 120 7.75 -1.94 7.87
N ASP A 121 8.57 -2.90 8.31
CA ASP A 121 9.91 -3.12 7.80
C ASP A 121 9.94 -3.93 6.49
N TYR A 122 8.84 -4.60 6.16
CA TYR A 122 8.70 -5.43 4.97
C TYR A 122 7.79 -4.75 3.95
N CYS A 123 8.28 -4.51 2.74
CA CYS A 123 7.47 -3.97 1.66
C CYS A 123 6.97 -5.10 0.77
N LEU A 124 5.69 -5.46 0.93
CA LEU A 124 5.03 -6.46 0.10
C LEU A 124 4.56 -5.81 -1.19
N ILE A 125 4.94 -6.38 -2.34
CA ILE A 125 4.54 -5.97 -3.68
C ILE A 125 3.50 -6.95 -4.22
N VAL A 126 2.36 -6.43 -4.65
CA VAL A 126 1.27 -7.19 -5.26
C VAL A 126 1.48 -7.23 -6.77
N ASP A 127 1.30 -8.41 -7.37
CA ASP A 127 1.32 -8.54 -8.84
C ASP A 127 0.19 -7.71 -9.46
N ALA A 128 0.55 -6.72 -10.27
CA ALA A 128 -0.40 -5.84 -10.94
C ALA A 128 -1.38 -6.57 -11.86
N ALA A 129 -1.02 -7.76 -12.38
CA ALA A 129 -1.92 -8.58 -13.20
C ALA A 129 -3.09 -9.16 -12.40
N THR A 130 -2.97 -9.19 -11.07
CA THR A 130 -3.94 -9.83 -10.18
C THR A 130 -5.01 -8.88 -9.65
N LEU A 131 -4.84 -7.57 -9.87
CA LEU A 131 -5.81 -6.58 -9.46
C LEU A 131 -6.92 -6.46 -10.50
N ALA A 132 -8.15 -6.77 -10.08
CA ALA A 132 -9.32 -6.51 -10.89
C ALA A 132 -9.40 -5.00 -11.16
N GLN A 133 -9.28 -4.63 -12.44
CA GLN A 133 -9.19 -3.23 -12.86
C GLN A 133 -10.43 -2.41 -12.44
N ASP A 134 -11.59 -3.05 -12.28
CA ASP A 134 -12.86 -2.40 -11.94
C ASP A 134 -12.99 -2.05 -10.45
N ASP A 135 -12.14 -2.61 -9.58
CA ASP A 135 -12.22 -2.45 -8.12
C ASP A 135 -10.92 -1.90 -7.51
N THR A 136 -9.99 -1.43 -8.36
CA THR A 136 -8.74 -0.79 -7.93
C THR A 136 -8.67 0.65 -8.42
N ALA A 137 -8.38 1.56 -7.50
CA ALA A 137 -8.22 2.98 -7.81
C ALA A 137 -6.96 3.55 -7.17
N VAL A 138 -6.55 4.71 -7.66
CA VAL A 138 -5.42 5.48 -7.16
C VAL A 138 -5.86 6.90 -6.85
N PHE A 139 -5.47 7.37 -5.67
CA PHE A 139 -5.64 8.73 -5.21
C PHE A 139 -4.27 9.42 -5.17
N PRO A 140 -4.20 10.73 -5.46
CA PRO A 140 -2.94 11.47 -5.46
C PRO A 140 -2.32 11.64 -4.06
N SER A 141 -3.02 11.23 -2.99
CA SER A 141 -2.66 11.48 -1.60
C SER A 141 -3.39 10.55 -0.62
N ASP A 142 -2.95 10.52 0.64
CA ASP A 142 -3.61 9.84 1.77
C ASP A 142 -5.10 10.22 1.86
N THR A 143 -5.98 9.23 1.68
CA THR A 143 -7.42 9.48 1.58
C THR A 143 -8.07 9.88 2.91
N ALA A 144 -7.55 9.36 4.04
CA ALA A 144 -8.07 9.68 5.35
C ALA A 144 -7.72 11.11 5.78
N GLN A 145 -6.60 11.65 5.29
CA GLN A 145 -6.17 13.01 5.64
C GLN A 145 -6.63 14.06 4.62
N THR A 146 -6.74 13.70 3.34
CA THR A 146 -6.95 14.68 2.27
C THR A 146 -8.42 14.94 1.96
N TYR A 147 -9.25 13.89 2.00
CA TYR A 147 -10.66 13.98 1.63
C TYR A 147 -11.60 14.02 2.84
N THR A 148 -11.06 13.91 4.05
CA THR A 148 -11.85 13.85 5.27
C THR A 148 -11.26 14.77 6.34
N ASP A 149 -12.10 15.62 6.92
CA ASP A 149 -11.67 16.55 7.96
C ASP A 149 -11.56 15.91 9.36
N ASP A 150 -11.15 16.72 10.33
CA ASP A 150 -11.00 16.30 11.74
C ASP A 150 -12.33 15.86 12.40
N MET A 151 -13.47 16.22 11.80
CA MET A 151 -14.81 15.85 12.24
C MET A 151 -15.38 14.64 11.48
N ALA A 152 -14.55 13.95 10.68
CA ALA A 152 -14.96 12.84 9.83
C ALA A 152 -15.99 13.23 8.76
N ILE A 153 -15.97 14.48 8.30
CA ILE A 153 -16.80 14.95 7.18
C ILE A 153 -16.01 14.79 5.88
N VAL A 154 -16.58 14.06 4.91
CA VAL A 154 -15.94 13.75 3.63
C VAL A 154 -16.25 14.80 2.57
N ASP A 155 -15.23 15.31 1.90
CA ASP A 155 -15.36 16.02 0.63
C ASP A 155 -15.52 15.03 -0.53
N ALA A 156 -16.75 14.52 -0.64
CA ALA A 156 -17.11 13.54 -1.67
C ALA A 156 -16.88 14.10 -3.08
N THR A 157 -17.10 15.40 -3.31
CA THR A 157 -16.95 16.02 -4.63
C THR A 157 -15.49 15.92 -5.07
N ARG A 158 -14.57 16.30 -4.18
CA ARG A 158 -13.15 16.21 -4.46
C ARG A 158 -12.69 14.77 -4.63
N ALA A 159 -13.13 13.85 -3.77
CA ALA A 159 -12.79 12.43 -3.88
C ALA A 159 -13.24 11.82 -5.23
N TYR A 160 -14.44 12.13 -5.70
CA TYR A 160 -14.92 11.68 -7.03
C TYR A 160 -14.18 12.33 -8.20
N GLN A 161 -13.67 13.55 -8.05
CA GLN A 161 -12.92 14.25 -9.09
C GLN A 161 -11.46 13.84 -9.17
N GLU A 162 -10.86 13.47 -8.04
CA GLU A 162 -9.43 13.17 -7.92
C GLU A 162 -9.09 11.66 -7.92
N VAL A 163 -10.09 10.79 -7.93
CA VAL A 163 -9.86 9.35 -8.06
C VAL A 163 -9.48 9.02 -9.51
N GLY A 164 -8.37 8.31 -9.70
CA GLY A 164 -7.99 7.72 -10.99
C GLY A 164 -8.10 6.21 -10.97
N GLY A 165 -8.28 5.58 -12.13
CA GLY A 165 -8.14 4.13 -12.26
C GLY A 165 -6.67 3.72 -12.13
N TRP A 166 -6.40 2.53 -11.60
CA TRP A 166 -5.02 2.00 -11.50
C TRP A 166 -4.20 2.08 -12.81
N PRO A 167 -4.78 1.79 -13.99
CA PRO A 167 -4.06 1.95 -15.26
C PRO A 167 -3.58 3.38 -15.54
N ALA A 168 -4.21 4.40 -14.96
CA ALA A 168 -3.92 5.82 -15.17
C ALA A 168 -3.00 6.44 -14.10
N ARG A 169 -2.29 5.62 -13.32
CA ARG A 169 -1.49 6.08 -12.17
C ARG A 169 -0.38 7.05 -12.54
N SER A 170 0.27 6.89 -13.69
CA SER A 170 1.31 7.81 -14.16
C SER A 170 0.70 9.17 -14.51
N GLU A 171 -0.49 9.19 -15.13
CA GLU A 171 -1.21 10.41 -15.43
C GLU A 171 -1.70 11.13 -14.18
N VAL A 172 -2.21 10.40 -13.18
CA VAL A 172 -2.55 10.97 -11.87
C VAL A 172 -1.32 11.57 -11.21
N ALA A 173 -0.18 10.86 -11.21
CA ALA A 173 1.07 11.36 -10.65
C ALA A 173 1.56 12.63 -11.35
N LEU A 174 1.52 12.66 -12.69
CA LEU A 174 1.91 13.85 -13.47
C LEU A 174 0.98 15.03 -13.21
N ALA A 175 -0.33 14.80 -13.19
CA ALA A 175 -1.32 15.87 -12.99
C ALA A 175 -1.20 16.53 -11.61
N HIS A 176 -0.86 15.77 -10.57
CA HIS A 176 -0.81 16.27 -9.20
C HIS A 176 0.60 16.61 -8.68
N HIS A 177 1.63 15.94 -9.19
CA HIS A 177 3.00 16.06 -8.69
C HIS A 177 4.00 16.50 -9.76
N GLY A 178 3.61 16.67 -11.03
CA GLY A 178 4.51 16.99 -12.14
C GLY A 178 5.41 18.20 -11.88
N ASP A 179 4.82 19.33 -11.46
CA ASP A 179 5.60 20.54 -11.12
C ASP A 179 6.56 20.32 -9.95
N ARG A 180 6.18 19.48 -8.97
CA ARG A 180 7.01 19.15 -7.81
C ARG A 180 8.15 18.20 -8.16
N ALA A 181 7.96 17.35 -9.17
CA ALA A 181 8.97 16.42 -9.68
C ALA A 181 10.07 17.10 -10.49
N LEU A 182 9.90 18.37 -10.87
CA LEU A 182 10.89 19.13 -11.63
C LEU A 182 12.19 19.31 -10.84
N GLY A 183 13.30 18.94 -11.47
CA GLY A 183 14.63 19.06 -10.87
C GLY A 183 14.95 18.02 -9.80
N LEU A 184 13.98 17.17 -9.42
CA LEU A 184 14.21 16.06 -8.50
C LEU A 184 14.94 14.90 -9.18
N SER A 185 15.76 14.19 -8.41
CA SER A 185 16.35 12.91 -8.76
C SER A 185 15.29 11.80 -8.88
N GLN A 186 15.68 10.63 -9.37
CA GLN A 186 14.77 9.48 -9.45
C GLN A 186 14.30 9.00 -8.06
N GLU A 187 15.18 9.04 -7.06
CA GLU A 187 14.87 8.69 -5.67
C GLU A 187 13.91 9.71 -5.04
N GLU A 188 14.17 11.01 -5.22
CA GLU A 188 13.31 12.06 -4.71
C GLU A 188 11.91 12.02 -5.35
N ARG A 189 11.82 11.62 -6.63
CA ARG A 189 10.54 11.37 -7.31
C ARG A 189 9.82 10.15 -6.75
N ALA A 190 10.55 9.09 -6.41
CA ALA A 190 9.97 7.93 -5.76
C ALA A 190 9.37 8.30 -4.39
N GLU A 191 10.08 9.13 -3.60
CA GLU A 191 9.60 9.64 -2.31
C GLU A 191 8.36 10.56 -2.43
N LEU A 192 8.15 11.23 -3.58
CA LEU A 192 6.93 12.00 -3.79
C LEU A 192 5.67 11.12 -3.89
N VAL A 193 5.80 9.90 -4.42
CA VAL A 193 4.66 9.00 -4.71
C VAL A 193 4.56 7.84 -3.73
N CYS A 194 5.66 7.46 -3.08
CA CYS A 194 5.76 6.31 -2.18
C CYS A 194 6.67 6.61 -0.98
N GLY A 195 6.51 7.79 -0.37
CA GLY A 195 7.29 8.22 0.79
C GLY A 195 6.49 8.21 2.10
N ALA A 196 7.21 8.27 3.22
CA ALA A 196 6.60 8.23 4.56
C ALA A 196 5.71 9.44 4.88
N LEU A 197 5.97 10.59 4.26
CA LEU A 197 5.22 11.83 4.49
C LEU A 197 4.29 12.18 3.33
N THR A 198 4.57 11.65 2.15
CA THR A 198 3.83 11.90 0.91
C THR A 198 3.77 10.62 0.13
N TYR A 199 2.55 10.12 -0.08
CA TYR A 199 2.32 8.96 -0.93
C TYR A 199 1.02 9.12 -1.68
N MET A 200 0.99 8.60 -2.90
CA MET A 200 -0.25 8.30 -3.60
C MET A 200 -0.83 7.04 -2.97
N GLU A 201 -2.14 7.02 -2.74
CA GLU A 201 -2.79 5.89 -2.08
C GLU A 201 -3.54 5.06 -3.12
N VAL A 202 -3.23 3.78 -3.17
CA VAL A 202 -3.95 2.79 -3.98
C VAL A 202 -4.96 2.11 -3.06
N VAL A 203 -6.19 1.97 -3.52
CA VAL A 203 -7.22 1.18 -2.84
C VAL A 203 -7.68 0.07 -3.74
N THR A 204 -7.83 -1.14 -3.18
CA THR A 204 -8.40 -2.30 -3.88
C THR A 204 -9.45 -2.97 -3.00
N VAL A 205 -10.54 -3.45 -3.61
CA VAL A 205 -11.63 -4.09 -2.87
C VAL A 205 -11.35 -5.57 -2.62
N GLY A 206 -11.36 -5.95 -1.35
CA GLY A 206 -11.29 -7.34 -0.90
C GLY A 206 -9.90 -7.77 -0.44
N PRO A 207 -9.82 -8.90 0.29
CA PRO A 207 -8.54 -9.43 0.70
C PRO A 207 -7.72 -9.86 -0.52
N LEU A 208 -6.42 -9.65 -0.47
CA LEU A 208 -5.48 -10.10 -1.51
C LEU A 208 -4.88 -11.41 -1.06
N ALA A 209 -5.11 -12.49 -1.80
CA ALA A 209 -4.52 -13.79 -1.49
C ALA A 209 -2.99 -13.72 -1.55
N LEU A 210 -2.30 -14.48 -0.70
CA LEU A 210 -0.83 -14.45 -0.65
C LEU A 210 -0.16 -14.84 -1.98
N ASN A 211 -0.80 -15.68 -2.78
CA ASN A 211 -0.30 -16.04 -4.11
C ASN A 211 -0.42 -14.92 -5.15
N GLN A 212 -0.99 -13.77 -4.78
CA GLN A 212 -0.99 -12.54 -5.56
C GLN A 212 0.22 -11.64 -5.21
N LEU A 213 1.02 -12.00 -4.21
CA LEU A 213 2.28 -11.32 -3.94
C LEU A 213 3.30 -11.71 -4.99
N ALA A 214 3.89 -10.70 -5.65
CA ALA A 214 4.98 -10.91 -6.59
C ALA A 214 6.33 -10.95 -5.86
N MET A 215 6.49 -10.07 -4.87
CA MET A 215 7.81 -9.75 -4.33
C MET A 215 7.72 -9.18 -2.92
N LEU A 216 8.73 -9.47 -2.11
CA LEU A 216 9.08 -8.77 -0.89
C LEU A 216 10.32 -7.92 -1.15
N ARG A 217 10.30 -6.65 -0.71
CA ARG A 217 11.51 -5.82 -0.56
C ARG A 217 11.77 -5.60 0.92
N VAL A 218 13.03 -5.75 1.33
CA VAL A 218 13.46 -5.64 2.73
C VAL A 218 14.88 -5.09 2.78
N SER A 219 15.24 -4.34 3.82
CA SER A 219 16.64 -3.92 3.98
C SER A 219 17.51 -5.13 4.29
N LYS A 220 18.74 -5.14 3.74
CA LYS A 220 19.66 -6.25 3.95
C LYS A 220 20.02 -6.47 5.42
N ASP A 221 20.33 -5.39 6.13
CA ASP A 221 20.68 -5.45 7.56
C ASP A 221 19.57 -6.12 8.39
N LEU A 222 18.30 -5.81 8.08
CA LEU A 222 17.16 -6.42 8.76
C LEU A 222 16.99 -7.90 8.38
N TRP A 223 17.20 -8.22 7.10
CA TRP A 223 17.12 -9.59 6.62
C TRP A 223 18.15 -10.49 7.33
N GLU A 224 19.39 -10.00 7.45
CA GLU A 224 20.47 -10.67 8.19
C GLU A 224 20.16 -10.77 9.69
N GLU A 225 19.67 -9.70 10.33
CA GLU A 225 19.22 -9.73 11.74
C GLU A 225 18.19 -10.84 11.97
N HIS A 226 17.20 -10.94 11.08
CA HIS A 226 16.11 -11.89 11.24
C HIS A 226 16.53 -13.33 10.95
N ASP A 227 17.50 -13.57 10.06
CA ASP A 227 18.14 -14.89 9.89
C ASP A 227 18.87 -15.34 11.17
N GLU A 228 19.63 -14.44 11.80
CA GLU A 228 20.30 -14.74 13.07
C GLU A 228 19.29 -15.10 14.17
N LEU A 229 18.20 -14.33 14.29
CA LEU A 229 17.12 -14.61 15.23
C LEU A 229 16.42 -15.94 14.91
N TRP A 230 16.24 -16.26 13.63
CA TRP A 230 15.65 -17.51 13.18
C TRP A 230 16.49 -18.72 13.61
N TRP A 231 17.81 -18.69 13.44
CA TRP A 231 18.70 -19.75 13.93
C TRP A 231 18.65 -19.89 15.45
N GLN A 232 18.67 -18.78 16.20
CA GLN A 232 18.53 -18.81 17.66
C GLN A 232 17.21 -19.42 18.10
N TRP A 233 16.12 -19.15 17.37
CA TRP A 233 14.82 -19.77 17.63
C TRP A 233 14.85 -21.28 17.33
N LYS A 234 15.45 -21.73 16.22
CA LYS A 234 15.58 -23.16 15.89
C LYS A 234 16.41 -23.94 16.91
N ASP A 235 17.34 -23.28 17.60
CA ASP A 235 18.17 -23.85 18.66
C ASP A 235 17.54 -23.72 20.07
N ASP A 236 16.28 -23.27 20.17
CA ASP A 236 15.56 -23.03 21.45
C ASP A 236 16.28 -22.02 22.38
N LEU A 237 17.05 -21.09 21.80
CA LEU A 237 17.81 -20.08 22.55
C LEU A 237 17.07 -18.74 22.70
N LEU A 238 16.00 -18.55 21.93
CA LEU A 238 15.28 -17.29 21.87
C LEU A 238 14.13 -17.24 22.89
N THR A 239 14.15 -16.24 23.76
CA THR A 239 13.14 -16.08 24.84
C THR A 239 12.41 -14.74 24.81
N ASP A 240 12.95 -13.73 24.12
CA ASP A 240 12.26 -12.46 23.96
C ASP A 240 11.06 -12.64 23.01
N PRO A 241 9.84 -12.25 23.41
CA PRO A 241 8.65 -12.42 22.57
C PRO A 241 8.69 -11.62 21.27
N THR A 242 9.36 -10.47 21.25
CA THR A 242 9.48 -9.59 20.09
C THR A 242 10.41 -10.23 19.07
N ASP A 243 11.59 -10.67 19.52
CA ASP A 243 12.55 -11.36 18.68
C ASP A 243 11.97 -12.68 18.16
N LEU A 244 11.20 -13.39 18.99
CA LEU A 244 10.49 -14.61 18.57
C LEU A 244 9.45 -14.32 17.47
N ALA A 245 8.76 -13.18 17.53
CA ALA A 245 7.83 -12.79 16.48
C ALA A 245 8.57 -12.50 15.16
N LYS A 246 9.71 -11.81 15.22
CA LYS A 246 10.58 -11.56 14.06
C LYS A 246 11.10 -12.86 13.42
N ALA A 247 11.60 -13.78 14.23
CA ALA A 247 12.08 -15.10 13.77
C ALA A 247 10.96 -15.91 13.09
N LYS A 248 9.74 -15.90 13.65
CA LYS A 248 8.60 -16.60 13.05
C LYS A 248 8.10 -15.90 11.77
N ALA A 249 8.13 -14.58 11.72
CA ALA A 249 7.80 -13.84 10.52
C ALA A 249 8.79 -14.17 9.40
N TYR A 250 10.08 -14.24 9.71
CA TYR A 250 11.12 -14.67 8.78
C TYR A 250 10.86 -16.09 8.23
N ASP A 251 10.54 -17.05 9.11
CA ASP A 251 10.16 -18.43 8.72
C ASP A 251 8.97 -18.46 7.76
N ALA A 252 7.95 -17.62 8.01
CA ALA A 252 6.80 -17.47 7.12
C ALA A 252 7.20 -16.88 5.76
N LEU A 253 8.06 -15.85 5.74
CA LEU A 253 8.54 -15.22 4.49
C LEU A 253 9.37 -16.19 3.64
N LEU A 254 10.24 -17.01 4.26
CA LEU A 254 10.92 -18.10 3.55
C LEU A 254 9.93 -19.10 2.96
N ALA A 255 8.87 -19.44 3.70
CA ALA A 255 7.81 -20.32 3.19
C ALA A 255 6.98 -19.67 2.06
N TRP A 256 6.92 -18.34 1.98
CA TRP A 256 6.30 -17.62 0.86
C TRP A 256 7.24 -17.58 -0.35
N GLU A 257 8.55 -17.45 -0.14
CA GLU A 257 9.57 -17.57 -1.18
C GLU A 257 9.51 -18.94 -1.86
N ASP A 258 9.42 -20.02 -1.08
CA ASP A 258 9.23 -21.39 -1.58
C ASP A 258 7.96 -21.55 -2.44
N ARG A 259 6.97 -20.65 -2.30
CA ARG A 259 5.72 -20.62 -3.08
C ARG A 259 5.80 -19.70 -4.31
N GLY A 260 6.94 -19.05 -4.53
CA GLY A 260 7.22 -18.25 -5.72
C GLY A 260 7.19 -16.74 -5.53
N MET A 261 7.20 -16.23 -4.30
CA MET A 261 7.40 -14.80 -4.04
C MET A 261 8.90 -14.46 -4.09
N ASP A 262 9.31 -13.51 -4.91
CA ASP A 262 10.73 -13.09 -4.95
C ASP A 262 11.10 -12.28 -3.70
N ILE A 263 12.28 -12.50 -3.13
CA ILE A 263 12.83 -11.67 -2.05
C ILE A 263 13.96 -10.80 -2.59
N ILE A 264 13.82 -9.48 -2.45
CA ILE A 264 14.84 -8.51 -2.83
C ILE A 264 15.36 -7.81 -1.57
N GLU A 265 16.60 -8.13 -1.24
CA GLU A 265 17.39 -7.39 -0.26
C GLU A 265 17.84 -6.04 -0.85
N TYR A 266 17.62 -4.97 -0.10
CA TYR A 266 17.95 -3.62 -0.48
C TYR A 266 19.12 -3.11 0.38
N ASP A 267 20.21 -2.71 -0.27
CA ASP A 267 21.44 -2.22 0.38
C ASP A 267 21.37 -0.74 0.85
N GLY A 268 20.17 -0.14 0.86
CA GLY A 268 19.98 1.30 1.04
C GLY A 268 20.24 2.09 -0.25
N PRO A 269 19.93 3.40 -0.27
CA PRO A 269 20.48 4.30 -1.30
C PRO A 269 22.00 4.42 -1.22
#